data_AF-A0A522IA96-F1
#
_entry.id   AF-A0A522IA96-F1
#
_cell.length_a   1.000
_cell.length_b   1.000
_cell.length_c   1.000
_cell.angle_alpha   90.00
_cell.angle_beta   90.00
_cell.angle_gamma   90.00
#
_symmetry.space_group_name_H-M   'P 1'
#
loop_
_entity.id
_entity.type
_entity.pdbx_description
1 polymer ?
#
loop_
_entity_poly.entity_id
_entity_poly.type
_entity_poly.pdbx_seq_one_letter_code
_entity_poly.pdbx_strand_id
1 'polypeptide(L)'
;GSVYDEELAALAIKQAAGDLVEAIFLLRAYRTTLPRFGYTEPVETEQMQVQRRISATFKDVPGGQVLGATYDYTQRLLDFALLAESGEANEEANEEANEEAPHAARPASATDEPMPRVVSLLDKEGLIEQETPTLDAPEPGDLSREPLAFPADRTIRLQNLARGDEGFLLAMGYATQRGYAHSHPFAGEIRFGSVSVEMMLDELGESVEIGEIELTECQMVNQFAGSKDVPPTFTQGYGLAFGHAERKAMAMALVDRALRGGELGETLASPTQDIEFMLSHSDNVEASGFVQHLKLPHYVDFQSELELVRRLRAQHHSPPGQNEEAA
;
A
#
# COMPACT_ATOMS: atom_id res chain seq x y z
N GLY A 1 5.94 -0.07 -8.59
CA GLY A 1 5.82 0.50 -9.95
C GLY A 1 4.44 0.43 -10.59
N SER A 2 3.43 -0.25 -10.01
CA SER A 2 2.09 -0.45 -10.64
C SER A 2 2.09 -1.30 -11.91
N VAL A 3 3.01 -2.26 -11.97
CA VAL A 3 3.09 -3.34 -12.96
C VAL A 3 3.41 -4.59 -12.15
N TYR A 4 2.65 -5.66 -12.37
CA TYR A 4 2.94 -6.98 -11.79
C TYR A 4 3.70 -7.79 -12.83
N ASP A 5 5.01 -7.79 -12.70
CA ASP A 5 5.95 -8.57 -13.50
C ASP A 5 7.26 -8.64 -12.70
N GLU A 6 7.60 -9.82 -12.19
CA GLU A 6 8.73 -10.01 -11.28
C GLU A 6 10.07 -9.77 -11.97
N GLU A 7 10.19 -10.16 -13.24
CA GLU A 7 11.42 -9.96 -14.01
C GLU A 7 11.67 -8.48 -14.27
N LEU A 8 10.64 -7.73 -14.66
CA LEU A 8 10.75 -6.28 -14.86
C LEU A 8 11.00 -5.53 -13.55
N ALA A 9 10.40 -5.96 -12.43
CA ALA A 9 10.67 -5.40 -11.12
C ALA A 9 12.14 -5.67 -10.69
N ALA A 10 12.62 -6.91 -10.85
CA ALA A 10 13.99 -7.28 -10.55
C ALA A 10 15.00 -6.53 -11.44
N LEU A 11 14.69 -6.36 -12.73
CA LEU A 11 15.50 -5.56 -13.66
C LEU A 11 15.58 -4.11 -13.20
N ALA A 12 14.46 -3.49 -12.82
CA ALA A 12 14.44 -2.12 -12.33
C ALA A 12 15.26 -1.96 -11.04
N ILE A 13 15.16 -2.88 -10.09
CA ILE A 13 15.96 -2.89 -8.85
C ILE A 13 17.44 -3.01 -9.17
N LYS A 14 17.81 -3.93 -10.07
CA LYS A 14 19.20 -4.12 -10.51
C LYS A 14 19.75 -2.88 -11.20
N GLN A 15 18.98 -2.28 -12.11
CA GLN A 15 19.35 -1.06 -12.85
C GLN A 15 19.52 0.14 -11.91
N ALA A 16 18.69 0.24 -10.87
CA ALA A 16 18.77 1.27 -9.84
C ALA A 16 19.82 0.98 -8.75
N ALA A 17 20.65 -0.05 -8.91
CA ALA A 17 21.64 -0.47 -7.92
C ALA A 17 21.06 -0.68 -6.51
N GLY A 18 19.82 -1.18 -6.43
CA GLY A 18 19.10 -1.40 -5.18
C GLY A 18 18.31 -0.20 -4.64
N ASP A 19 18.37 0.98 -5.27
CA ASP A 19 17.49 2.10 -4.91
C ASP A 19 16.05 1.81 -5.33
N LEU A 20 15.21 1.48 -4.35
CA LEU A 20 13.82 1.10 -4.59
C LEU A 20 12.94 2.24 -5.10
N VAL A 21 13.22 3.50 -4.73
CA VAL A 21 12.43 4.65 -5.19
C VAL A 21 12.71 4.89 -6.68
N GLU A 22 13.98 4.82 -7.08
CA GLU A 22 14.36 4.91 -8.49
C GLU A 22 13.84 3.70 -9.29
N ALA A 23 13.93 2.48 -8.75
CA ALA A 23 13.38 1.29 -9.39
C ALA A 23 11.85 1.38 -9.60
N ILE A 24 11.12 1.90 -8.61
CA ILE A 24 9.69 2.18 -8.73
C ILE A 24 9.43 3.17 -9.86
N PHE A 25 10.23 4.23 -9.96
CA PHE A 25 10.08 5.24 -11.01
C PHE A 25 10.38 4.68 -12.40
N LEU A 26 11.47 3.92 -12.57
CA LEU A 26 11.80 3.23 -13.82
C LEU A 26 10.64 2.34 -14.31
N LEU A 27 10.11 1.49 -13.43
CA LEU A 27 9.01 0.59 -13.77
C LEU A 27 7.71 1.35 -14.07
N ARG A 28 7.43 2.42 -13.31
CA ARG A 28 6.26 3.30 -13.54
C ARG A 28 6.38 4.07 -14.86
N ALA A 29 7.57 4.51 -15.23
CA ALA A 29 7.84 5.14 -16.52
C ALA A 29 7.68 4.13 -17.67
N TYR A 30 8.22 2.92 -17.53
CA TYR A 30 8.06 1.86 -18.52
C TYR A 30 6.60 1.53 -18.79
N ARG A 31 5.74 1.48 -17.75
CA ARG A 31 4.29 1.29 -17.90
C ARG A 31 3.64 2.26 -18.91
N THR A 32 4.13 3.50 -19.02
CA THR A 32 3.58 4.50 -19.95
C THR A 32 3.85 4.17 -21.42
N THR A 33 4.81 3.28 -21.68
CA THR A 33 5.18 2.83 -23.03
C THR A 33 4.38 1.61 -23.50
N LEU A 34 3.65 0.95 -22.58
CA LEU A 34 2.92 -0.27 -22.86
C LEU A 34 1.50 0.04 -23.35
N PRO A 35 1.00 -0.66 -24.39
CA PRO A 35 -0.40 -0.58 -24.76
C PRO A 35 -1.27 -1.20 -23.66
N ARG A 36 -2.45 -0.60 -23.41
CA ARG A 36 -3.48 -1.23 -22.57
C ARG A 36 -4.40 -2.05 -23.47
N PHE A 37 -4.37 -3.37 -23.31
CA PHE A 37 -5.25 -4.27 -24.08
C PHE A 37 -6.69 -4.30 -23.58
N GLY A 38 -6.91 -4.05 -22.29
CA GLY A 38 -8.25 -3.97 -21.71
C GLY A 38 -8.20 -3.96 -20.19
N TYR A 39 -9.29 -4.42 -19.57
CA TYR A 39 -9.46 -4.55 -18.13
C TYR A 39 -9.80 -6.01 -17.81
N THR A 40 -9.31 -6.48 -16.68
CA THR A 40 -9.64 -7.79 -16.14
C THR A 40 -11.02 -7.74 -15.51
N GLU A 41 -11.63 -8.90 -15.29
CA GLU A 41 -12.68 -9.03 -14.29
C GLU A 41 -12.11 -8.68 -12.89
N PRO A 42 -12.96 -8.30 -11.92
CA PRO A 42 -12.54 -8.14 -10.53
C PRO A 42 -11.91 -9.43 -10.00
N VAL A 43 -10.78 -9.32 -9.29
CA VAL A 43 -10.11 -10.47 -8.71
C VAL A 43 -10.89 -11.03 -7.52
N GLU A 44 -11.10 -12.34 -7.50
CA GLU A 44 -11.88 -13.03 -6.46
C GLU A 44 -10.96 -13.60 -5.36
N THR A 45 -10.55 -12.75 -4.41
CA THR A 45 -9.62 -13.14 -3.32
C THR A 45 -10.18 -14.19 -2.35
N GLU A 46 -11.49 -14.47 -2.42
CA GLU A 46 -12.10 -15.60 -1.71
C GLU A 46 -11.69 -16.95 -2.29
N GLN A 47 -11.35 -16.99 -3.58
CA GLN A 47 -10.88 -18.18 -4.31
C GLN A 47 -9.35 -18.30 -4.33
N MET A 48 -8.65 -17.48 -3.55
CA MET A 48 -7.19 -17.49 -3.46
C MET A 48 -6.66 -18.88 -3.09
N GLN A 49 -5.64 -19.34 -3.81
CA GLN A 49 -4.82 -20.48 -3.40
C GLN A 49 -3.90 -20.04 -2.25
N VAL A 50 -4.44 -20.10 -1.04
CA VAL A 50 -3.83 -19.57 0.17
C VAL A 50 -2.53 -20.31 0.51
N GLN A 51 -1.43 -19.57 0.55
CA GLN A 51 -0.13 -20.03 1.05
C GLN A 51 0.11 -19.60 2.50
N ARG A 52 -0.50 -18.48 2.92
CA ARG A 52 -0.48 -17.95 4.28
C ARG A 52 -1.81 -17.31 4.61
N ARG A 53 -2.30 -17.54 5.82
CA ARG A 53 -3.55 -16.98 6.35
C ARG A 53 -3.52 -16.92 7.87
N ILE A 54 -3.63 -15.72 8.41
CA ILE A 54 -3.68 -15.50 9.86
C ILE A 54 -4.81 -14.58 10.26
N SER A 55 -5.32 -14.76 11.48
CA SER A 55 -6.29 -13.89 12.13
C SER A 55 -5.91 -13.65 13.58
N ALA A 56 -5.96 -12.39 14.02
CA ALA A 56 -5.73 -12.00 15.41
C ALA A 56 -7.03 -11.88 16.22
N THR A 57 -8.20 -11.97 15.58
CA THR A 57 -9.51 -11.79 16.24
C THR A 57 -10.10 -13.08 16.79
N PHE A 58 -9.65 -14.24 16.28
CA PHE A 58 -10.05 -15.56 16.76
C PHE A 58 -8.83 -16.46 16.93
N LYS A 59 -8.89 -17.35 17.92
CA LYS A 59 -7.85 -18.37 18.12
C LYS A 59 -7.82 -19.35 16.95
N ASP A 60 -8.98 -19.92 16.63
CA ASP A 60 -9.17 -20.88 15.56
C ASP A 60 -10.25 -20.35 14.60
N VAL A 61 -10.04 -20.52 13.30
CA VAL A 61 -10.94 -20.10 12.21
C VAL A 61 -11.15 -21.28 11.25
N PRO A 62 -12.27 -21.37 10.52
CA PRO A 62 -12.45 -22.40 9.48
C PRO A 62 -11.28 -22.36 8.49
N GLY A 63 -10.72 -23.53 8.16
CA GLY A 63 -9.48 -23.66 7.37
C GLY A 63 -8.18 -23.42 8.15
N GLY A 64 -8.26 -23.11 9.46
CA GLY A 64 -7.12 -22.97 10.35
C GLY A 64 -6.28 -21.70 10.19
N GLN A 65 -5.31 -21.55 11.08
CA GLN A 65 -4.25 -20.53 11.01
C GLN A 65 -3.07 -21.13 10.23
N VAL A 66 -2.76 -20.57 9.06
CA VAL A 66 -1.69 -21.02 8.17
C VAL A 66 -0.57 -19.99 8.21
N LEU A 67 0.53 -20.27 8.91
CA LEU A 67 1.64 -19.32 9.02
C LEU A 67 2.36 -19.08 7.70
N GLY A 68 2.46 -20.10 6.83
CA GLY A 68 3.22 -20.01 5.58
C GLY A 68 4.69 -19.61 5.79
N ALA A 69 5.35 -19.16 4.71
CA ALA A 69 6.69 -18.60 4.79
C ALA A 69 6.64 -17.21 5.46
N THR A 70 7.34 -17.00 6.57
CA THR A 70 7.28 -15.71 7.28
C THR A 70 8.52 -15.46 8.14
N TYR A 71 8.81 -14.18 8.39
CA TYR A 71 9.85 -13.73 9.32
C TYR A 71 9.33 -13.46 10.74
N ASP A 72 8.02 -13.56 11.02
CA ASP A 72 7.40 -13.04 12.25
C ASP A 72 8.02 -13.55 13.56
N TYR A 73 8.46 -14.80 13.57
CA TYR A 73 8.99 -15.46 14.77
C TYR A 73 10.50 -15.71 14.72
N THR A 74 11.18 -15.16 13.72
CA THR A 74 12.64 -15.31 13.57
C THR A 74 13.40 -14.46 14.58
N GLN A 75 14.63 -14.85 14.92
CA GLN A 75 15.53 -13.97 15.67
C GLN A 75 16.19 -12.99 14.70
N ARG A 76 16.14 -11.68 14.99
CA ARG A 76 16.65 -10.62 14.10
C ARG A 76 18.17 -10.48 14.27
N LEU A 77 18.89 -11.53 13.91
CA LEU A 77 20.35 -11.62 13.94
C LEU A 77 20.87 -11.64 12.50
N LEU A 78 21.96 -10.94 12.23
CA LEU A 78 22.62 -11.03 10.93
C LEU A 78 23.17 -12.44 10.75
N ASP A 79 22.81 -13.07 9.65
CA ASP A 79 23.35 -14.37 9.27
C ASP A 79 24.63 -14.19 8.45
N PHE A 80 25.78 -14.45 9.08
CA PHE A 80 27.09 -14.33 8.44
C PHE A 80 27.40 -15.49 7.49
N ALA A 81 26.62 -16.58 7.51
CA ALA A 81 26.80 -17.69 6.57
C ALA A 81 26.54 -17.25 5.11
N LEU A 82 25.61 -16.31 4.91
CA LEU A 82 25.26 -15.74 3.61
C LEU A 82 26.42 -15.02 2.89
N LEU A 83 27.47 -14.60 3.62
CA LEU A 83 28.67 -14.03 2.99
C LEU A 83 29.50 -15.09 2.26
N ALA A 84 29.50 -16.33 2.74
CA ALA A 84 30.26 -17.43 2.15
C ALA A 84 29.58 -17.97 0.88
N GLU A 85 28.25 -18.03 0.86
CA GLU A 85 27.45 -18.51 -0.28
C GLU A 85 27.62 -17.64 -1.53
N SER A 86 27.91 -16.35 -1.37
CA SER A 86 28.12 -15.42 -2.49
C SER A 86 29.45 -15.57 -3.23
N GLY A 87 30.37 -16.38 -2.69
CA GLY A 87 31.75 -16.52 -3.19
C GLY A 87 32.01 -17.67 -4.16
N GLU A 88 31.07 -18.61 -4.30
CA GLU A 88 31.26 -19.80 -5.13
C GLU A 88 30.09 -19.95 -6.11
N ALA A 89 30.37 -19.78 -7.41
CA ALA A 89 29.55 -20.38 -8.46
C ALA A 89 29.75 -21.90 -8.41
N ASN A 90 29.25 -22.55 -7.36
CA ASN A 90 29.22 -23.99 -7.22
C ASN A 90 27.81 -24.47 -7.58
N GLU A 91 27.62 -24.72 -8.87
CA GLU A 91 26.44 -25.44 -9.41
C GLU A 91 26.29 -26.84 -8.79
N GLU A 92 27.32 -27.37 -8.11
CA GLU A 92 27.33 -28.70 -7.49
C GLU A 92 27.02 -28.71 -5.97
N ALA A 93 27.06 -27.56 -5.28
CA ALA A 93 26.78 -27.49 -3.83
C ALA A 93 25.29 -27.28 -3.49
N ASN A 94 24.47 -26.91 -4.49
CA ASN A 94 23.02 -26.70 -4.31
C ASN A 94 22.23 -28.02 -4.13
N GLU A 95 22.82 -29.19 -4.35
CA GLU A 95 22.16 -30.49 -4.09
C GLU A 95 22.34 -30.95 -2.63
N GLU A 96 23.44 -30.61 -1.96
CA GLU A 96 23.71 -31.07 -0.57
C GLU A 96 23.40 -29.99 0.50
N ALA A 97 23.51 -28.70 0.19
CA ALA A 97 23.17 -27.61 1.13
C ALA A 97 21.65 -27.42 1.33
N ASN A 98 20.83 -28.09 0.51
CA ASN A 98 19.38 -28.06 0.62
C ASN A 98 18.83 -28.92 1.79
N GLU A 99 19.68 -29.66 2.50
CA GLU A 99 19.28 -30.49 3.65
C GLU A 99 19.37 -29.78 5.02
N GLU A 100 20.12 -28.67 5.15
CA GLU A 100 20.38 -28.01 6.45
C GLU A 100 19.90 -26.55 6.58
N ALA A 101 19.30 -25.96 5.55
CA ALA A 101 18.38 -24.85 5.77
C ALA A 101 17.24 -25.37 6.66
N PRO A 102 16.69 -24.60 7.63
CA PRO A 102 15.45 -25.00 8.26
C PRO A 102 14.42 -25.11 7.14
N HIS A 103 14.18 -26.33 6.65
CA HIS A 103 13.16 -26.62 5.68
C HIS A 103 11.92 -25.89 6.19
N ALA A 104 11.53 -24.82 5.50
CA ALA A 104 10.17 -24.33 5.57
C ALA A 104 9.35 -25.59 5.34
N ALA A 105 8.71 -26.07 6.41
CA ALA A 105 7.99 -27.32 6.37
C ALA A 105 7.13 -27.26 5.12
N ARG A 106 7.33 -28.22 4.19
CA ARG A 106 6.42 -28.43 3.07
C ARG A 106 5.03 -28.17 3.61
N PRO A 107 4.23 -27.25 3.03
CA PRO A 107 2.93 -26.91 3.59
C PRO A 107 2.23 -28.24 3.85
N ALA A 108 1.90 -28.48 5.12
CA ALA A 108 1.07 -29.62 5.49
C ALA A 108 -0.12 -29.53 4.54
N SER A 109 -0.32 -30.60 3.77
CA SER A 109 -1.30 -30.76 2.70
C SER A 109 -2.38 -29.68 2.76
N ALA A 110 -2.50 -28.87 1.71
CA ALA A 110 -3.63 -27.97 1.52
C ALA A 110 -4.88 -28.70 1.99
N THR A 111 -5.40 -28.31 3.15
CA THR A 111 -6.64 -28.86 3.63
C THR A 111 -7.66 -28.33 2.64
N ASP A 112 -8.32 -29.21 1.89
CA ASP A 112 -9.49 -28.89 1.03
C ASP A 112 -10.67 -28.30 1.83
N GLU A 113 -10.44 -27.88 3.08
CA GLU A 113 -11.40 -27.16 3.87
C GLU A 113 -11.57 -25.75 3.31
N PRO A 114 -12.81 -25.29 3.10
CA PRO A 114 -13.06 -23.94 2.65
C PRO A 114 -12.48 -22.94 3.65
N MET A 115 -11.81 -21.91 3.13
CA MET A 115 -11.22 -20.81 3.91
C MET A 115 -12.02 -19.51 3.77
N PRO A 116 -13.28 -19.46 4.27
CA PRO A 116 -14.08 -18.25 4.18
C PRO A 116 -13.39 -17.09 4.91
N ARG A 117 -13.68 -15.86 4.48
CA ARG A 117 -13.16 -14.66 5.14
C ARG A 117 -13.59 -14.63 6.60
N VAL A 118 -12.68 -14.29 7.50
CA VAL A 118 -12.96 -14.23 8.94
C VAL A 118 -14.02 -13.17 9.26
N VAL A 119 -14.03 -12.06 8.52
CA VAL A 119 -15.06 -11.02 8.66
C VAL A 119 -16.47 -11.56 8.37
N SER A 120 -16.62 -12.59 7.54
CA SER A 120 -17.92 -13.24 7.27
C SER A 120 -18.49 -13.96 8.51
N LEU A 121 -17.65 -14.31 9.49
CA LEU A 121 -18.10 -14.89 10.75
C LEU A 121 -18.77 -13.82 11.64
N LEU A 122 -18.18 -12.62 11.68
CA LEU A 122 -18.74 -11.46 12.39
C LEU A 122 -20.01 -10.94 11.71
N ASP A 123 -20.05 -10.98 10.38
CA ASP A 123 -21.21 -10.57 9.59
C ASP A 123 -22.45 -11.43 9.86
N LYS A 124 -22.29 -12.76 10.00
CA LYS A 124 -23.43 -13.66 10.31
C LYS A 124 -24.19 -13.25 11.58
N GLU A 125 -23.54 -12.53 12.49
CA GLU A 125 -24.14 -12.00 13.72
C GLU A 125 -24.48 -10.50 13.64
N GLY A 126 -24.24 -9.86 12.49
CA GLY A 126 -24.44 -8.43 12.27
C GLY A 126 -23.48 -7.55 13.05
N LEU A 127 -22.28 -8.06 13.39
CA LEU A 127 -21.33 -7.38 14.27
C LEU A 127 -20.33 -6.49 13.54
N ILE A 128 -20.23 -6.59 12.21
CA ILE A 128 -19.32 -5.80 11.38
C ILE A 128 -20.08 -5.17 10.21
N GLU A 129 -19.65 -4.00 9.76
CA GLU A 129 -20.28 -3.32 8.63
C GLU A 129 -20.26 -4.14 7.33
N GLN A 130 -21.40 -4.07 6.64
CA GLN A 130 -21.72 -4.41 5.25
C GLN A 130 -20.77 -3.97 4.14
N GLU A 131 -19.90 -4.80 3.55
CA GLU A 131 -19.41 -4.54 2.18
C GLU A 131 -20.18 -5.43 1.21
N THR A 132 -21.34 -4.95 0.73
CA THR A 132 -22.14 -5.70 -0.25
C THR A 132 -21.87 -5.22 -1.66
N PRO A 133 -21.75 -6.15 -2.64
CA PRO A 133 -21.71 -5.78 -4.04
C PRO A 133 -22.88 -4.86 -4.38
N THR A 134 -22.56 -3.69 -4.95
CA THR A 134 -23.59 -2.78 -5.43
C THR A 134 -23.98 -3.22 -6.83
N LEU A 135 -25.25 -3.58 -7.02
CA LEU A 135 -25.82 -3.84 -8.35
C LEU A 135 -25.63 -2.58 -9.20
N ASP A 136 -25.07 -2.74 -10.41
CA ASP A 136 -24.76 -1.64 -11.33
C ASP A 136 -23.82 -0.57 -10.74
N ALA A 137 -22.83 -1.00 -9.95
CA ALA A 137 -21.76 -0.12 -9.48
C ALA A 137 -21.12 0.64 -10.66
N PRO A 138 -20.89 1.96 -10.55
CA PRO A 138 -20.19 2.69 -11.59
C PRO A 138 -18.75 2.19 -11.71
N GLU A 139 -18.18 2.31 -12.91
CA GLU A 139 -16.77 2.04 -13.15
C GLU A 139 -15.90 2.84 -12.16
N PRO A 140 -14.92 2.20 -11.49
CA PRO A 140 -14.03 2.90 -10.57
C PRO A 140 -13.19 3.93 -11.33
N GLY A 141 -12.94 5.07 -10.71
CA GLY A 141 -12.06 6.08 -11.30
C GLY A 141 -10.64 5.55 -11.52
N ASP A 142 -9.91 6.11 -12.49
CA ASP A 142 -8.58 5.64 -12.89
C ASP A 142 -7.53 6.76 -12.83
N LEU A 143 -6.77 6.81 -11.74
CA LEU A 143 -5.65 7.74 -11.51
C LEU A 143 -4.51 7.62 -12.53
N SER A 144 -4.54 6.60 -13.40
CA SER A 144 -3.59 6.53 -14.52
C SER A 144 -4.10 7.19 -15.80
N ARG A 145 -5.35 7.64 -15.82
CA ARG A 145 -5.98 8.34 -16.94
C ARG A 145 -6.46 9.74 -16.55
N GLU A 146 -6.97 9.88 -15.34
CA GLU A 146 -7.52 11.12 -14.81
C GLU A 146 -6.68 11.62 -13.64
N PRO A 147 -6.39 12.93 -13.57
CA PRO A 147 -5.65 13.49 -12.45
C PRO A 147 -6.46 13.38 -11.16
N LEU A 148 -5.77 13.26 -10.03
CA LEU A 148 -6.39 13.28 -8.71
C LEU A 148 -7.16 14.58 -8.50
N ALA A 149 -8.43 14.47 -8.10
CA ALA A 149 -9.30 15.59 -7.74
C ALA A 149 -10.00 15.32 -6.40
N PHE A 150 -10.37 16.40 -5.71
CA PHE A 150 -11.05 16.33 -4.40
C PHE A 150 -12.47 16.90 -4.50
N PRO A 151 -13.45 16.30 -3.78
CA PRO A 151 -13.32 15.15 -2.88
C PRO A 151 -13.07 13.83 -3.63
N ALA A 152 -12.23 12.96 -3.06
CA ALA A 152 -11.89 11.66 -3.62
C ALA A 152 -12.72 10.54 -2.99
N ASP A 153 -13.43 9.77 -3.81
CA ASP A 153 -14.16 8.59 -3.37
C ASP A 153 -13.22 7.46 -2.89
N ARG A 154 -13.79 6.43 -2.28
CA ARG A 154 -13.00 5.33 -1.73
C ARG A 154 -12.24 4.53 -2.79
N THR A 155 -12.78 4.41 -4.01
CA THR A 155 -12.12 3.68 -5.10
C THR A 155 -10.81 4.37 -5.50
N ILE A 156 -10.85 5.70 -5.67
CA ILE A 156 -9.68 6.54 -5.95
C ILE A 156 -8.71 6.53 -4.76
N ARG A 157 -9.21 6.62 -3.53
CA ARG A 157 -8.37 6.53 -2.32
C ARG A 157 -7.60 5.22 -2.28
N LEU A 158 -8.28 4.07 -2.39
CA LEU A 158 -7.63 2.76 -2.37
C LEU A 158 -6.64 2.58 -3.53
N GLN A 159 -6.97 3.07 -4.73
CA GLN A 159 -6.05 3.05 -5.87
C GLN A 159 -4.79 3.89 -5.61
N ASN A 160 -4.93 5.07 -5.00
CA ASN A 160 -3.80 5.91 -4.60
C ASN A 160 -2.95 5.22 -3.51
N LEU A 161 -3.57 4.66 -2.46
CA LEU A 161 -2.87 3.95 -1.38
C LEU A 161 -2.11 2.72 -1.88
N ALA A 162 -2.67 1.96 -2.83
CA ALA A 162 -1.98 0.85 -3.46
C ALA A 162 -0.68 1.30 -4.15
N ARG A 163 -0.66 2.51 -4.72
CA ARG A 163 0.51 3.14 -5.35
C ARG A 163 1.44 3.87 -4.38
N GLY A 164 0.95 4.21 -3.20
CA GLY A 164 1.65 5.02 -2.21
C GLY A 164 2.88 4.36 -1.62
N ASP A 165 3.78 5.19 -1.13
CA ASP A 165 5.01 4.84 -0.44
C ASP A 165 4.71 4.06 0.83
N GLU A 166 5.37 2.90 0.95
CA GLU A 166 5.13 2.00 2.08
C GLU A 166 5.60 2.60 3.41
N GLY A 167 6.69 3.36 3.42
CA GLY A 167 7.21 4.00 4.62
C GLY A 167 6.29 5.11 5.12
N PHE A 168 5.81 5.95 4.21
CA PHE A 168 4.82 6.99 4.51
C PHE A 168 3.52 6.39 5.08
N LEU A 169 2.94 5.41 4.39
CA LEU A 169 1.69 4.78 4.84
C LEU A 169 1.87 4.04 6.16
N LEU A 170 3.00 3.37 6.38
CA LEU A 170 3.33 2.73 7.64
C LEU A 170 3.41 3.75 8.77
N ALA A 171 4.08 4.89 8.55
CA ALA A 171 4.19 5.95 9.55
C ALA A 171 2.82 6.55 9.89
N MET A 172 1.95 6.74 8.90
CA MET A 172 0.59 7.26 9.09
C MET A 172 -0.31 6.24 9.81
N GLY A 173 -0.29 4.97 9.39
CA GLY A 173 -0.98 3.88 10.08
C GLY A 173 -0.48 3.68 11.52
N TYR A 174 0.81 3.87 11.78
CA TYR A 174 1.36 3.86 13.13
C TYR A 174 0.89 5.06 13.96
N ALA A 175 0.80 6.26 13.36
CA ALA A 175 0.29 7.44 14.04
C ALA A 175 -1.17 7.25 14.50
N THR A 176 -2.02 6.59 13.72
CA THR A 176 -3.41 6.30 14.13
C THR A 176 -3.48 5.41 15.37
N GLN A 177 -2.62 4.40 15.45
CA GLN A 177 -2.46 3.54 16.63
C GLN A 177 -1.96 4.30 17.86
N ARG A 178 -1.23 5.40 17.66
CA ARG A 178 -0.75 6.29 18.72
C ARG A 178 -1.73 7.38 19.13
N GLY A 179 -2.96 7.35 18.64
CA GLY A 179 -4.04 8.25 19.04
C GLY A 179 -4.32 9.40 18.06
N TYR A 180 -3.57 9.52 16.97
CA TYR A 180 -3.85 10.49 15.91
C TYR A 180 -4.98 9.95 15.01
N ALA A 181 -6.24 10.14 15.45
CA ALA A 181 -7.53 9.58 14.95
C ALA A 181 -8.21 8.56 15.88
N HIS A 182 -7.65 8.25 17.06
CA HIS A 182 -8.24 7.36 18.08
C HIS A 182 -8.81 6.02 17.54
N SER A 183 -8.08 5.33 16.66
CA SER A 183 -8.47 4.01 16.15
C SER A 183 -7.79 2.88 16.92
N HIS A 184 -8.52 1.81 17.26
CA HIS A 184 -7.95 0.59 17.83
C HIS A 184 -8.14 -0.60 16.88
N PRO A 185 -7.15 -0.88 16.00
CA PRO A 185 -7.26 -1.91 14.98
C PRO A 185 -6.95 -3.31 15.51
N PHE A 186 -7.56 -4.31 14.90
CA PHE A 186 -7.24 -5.73 15.02
C PHE A 186 -7.08 -6.30 13.61
N ALA A 187 -6.06 -7.14 13.40
CA ALA A 187 -5.93 -7.88 12.14
C ALA A 187 -7.05 -8.93 12.07
N GLY A 188 -8.15 -8.60 11.39
CA GLY A 188 -9.27 -9.51 11.18
C GLY A 188 -8.82 -10.71 10.36
N GLU A 189 -8.18 -10.42 9.23
CA GLU A 189 -7.52 -11.43 8.42
C GLU A 189 -6.37 -10.82 7.61
N ILE A 190 -5.28 -11.57 7.49
CA ILE A 190 -4.23 -11.35 6.50
C ILE A 190 -4.08 -12.67 5.74
N ARG A 191 -4.23 -12.64 4.42
CA ARG A 191 -4.04 -13.81 3.55
C ARG A 191 -3.13 -13.47 2.37
N PHE A 192 -2.30 -14.42 2.00
CA PHE A 192 -1.38 -14.35 0.87
C PHE A 192 -1.46 -15.63 0.05
N GLY A 193 -1.46 -15.49 -1.28
CA GLY A 193 -1.52 -16.60 -2.21
C GLY A 193 -1.80 -16.15 -3.64
N SER A 194 -1.94 -17.13 -4.54
CA SER A 194 -2.22 -16.91 -5.95
C SER A 194 -3.71 -16.73 -6.21
N VAL A 195 -4.07 -15.80 -7.09
CA VAL A 195 -5.44 -15.56 -7.55
C VAL A 195 -5.44 -15.51 -9.08
N SER A 196 -6.37 -16.24 -9.70
CA SER A 196 -6.56 -16.22 -11.14
C SER A 196 -7.02 -14.83 -11.60
N VAL A 197 -6.53 -14.42 -12.76
CA VAL A 197 -6.88 -13.18 -13.43
C VAL A 197 -7.61 -13.53 -14.71
N GLU A 198 -8.85 -13.09 -14.82
CA GLU A 198 -9.70 -13.32 -15.97
C GLU A 198 -9.92 -12.05 -16.76
N MET A 199 -10.13 -12.18 -18.06
CA MET A 199 -10.48 -11.06 -18.92
C MET A 199 -11.57 -11.49 -19.90
N MET A 200 -12.60 -10.66 -20.03
CA MET A 200 -13.63 -10.80 -21.05
C MET A 200 -13.02 -10.59 -22.44
N LEU A 201 -13.06 -11.62 -23.29
CA LEU A 201 -12.59 -11.55 -24.67
C LEU A 201 -13.79 -11.46 -25.62
N ASP A 202 -14.00 -10.27 -26.20
CA ASP A 202 -15.12 -9.99 -27.11
C ASP A 202 -15.19 -10.97 -28.30
N GLU A 203 -14.03 -11.43 -28.79
CA GLU A 203 -13.93 -12.38 -29.89
C GLU A 203 -14.45 -13.79 -29.53
N LEU A 204 -14.41 -14.16 -28.24
CA LEU A 204 -14.86 -15.45 -27.73
C LEU A 204 -16.25 -15.37 -27.08
N GLY A 205 -16.66 -14.20 -26.61
CA GLY A 205 -17.93 -14.02 -25.93
C GLY A 205 -17.97 -14.66 -24.53
N GLU A 206 -16.80 -14.95 -23.94
CA GLU A 206 -16.65 -15.44 -22.57
C GLU A 206 -15.39 -14.85 -21.89
N SER A 207 -15.38 -14.88 -20.56
CA SER A 207 -14.20 -14.55 -19.75
C SER A 207 -13.24 -15.75 -19.73
N VAL A 208 -11.95 -15.46 -19.96
CA VAL A 208 -10.90 -16.47 -20.00
C VAL A 208 -9.83 -16.11 -18.99
N GLU A 209 -9.32 -17.12 -18.28
CA GLU A 209 -8.15 -16.98 -17.41
C GLU A 209 -6.90 -16.66 -18.25
N ILE A 210 -6.33 -15.49 -18.02
CA ILE A 210 -5.14 -14.99 -18.73
C ILE A 210 -3.85 -15.18 -17.93
N GLY A 211 -3.96 -15.61 -16.67
CA GLY A 211 -2.84 -15.92 -15.79
C GLY A 211 -3.23 -15.87 -14.32
N GLU A 212 -2.23 -15.93 -13.45
CA GLU A 212 -2.39 -15.80 -12.01
C GLU A 212 -1.45 -14.70 -11.48
N ILE A 213 -1.84 -14.10 -10.36
CA ILE A 213 -1.02 -13.13 -9.64
C ILE A 213 -0.99 -13.47 -8.17
N GLU A 214 0.16 -13.24 -7.53
CA GLU A 214 0.27 -13.33 -6.09
C GLU A 214 -0.18 -12.02 -5.43
N LEU A 215 -1.09 -12.15 -4.45
CA LEU A 215 -1.66 -11.03 -3.72
C LEU A 215 -1.59 -11.27 -2.22
N THR A 216 -1.35 -10.21 -1.48
CA THR A 216 -1.62 -10.13 -0.04
C THR A 216 -2.84 -9.23 0.19
N GLU A 217 -3.88 -9.79 0.81
CA GLU A 217 -5.07 -9.09 1.27
C GLU A 217 -5.04 -8.93 2.79
N CYS A 218 -5.38 -7.73 3.27
CA CYS A 218 -5.50 -7.42 4.68
C CYS A 218 -6.84 -6.76 4.97
N GLN A 219 -7.59 -7.35 5.89
CA GLN A 219 -8.82 -6.79 6.45
C GLN A 219 -8.60 -6.47 7.93
N MET A 220 -8.62 -5.19 8.25
CA MET A 220 -8.53 -4.69 9.62
C MET A 220 -9.92 -4.49 10.19
N VAL A 221 -10.14 -4.94 11.43
CA VAL A 221 -11.35 -4.67 12.20
C VAL A 221 -11.06 -3.55 13.18
N ASN A 222 -11.90 -2.54 13.23
CA ASN A 222 -11.73 -1.35 14.06
C ASN A 222 -12.91 -1.20 15.02
N GLN A 223 -12.64 -0.57 16.17
CA GLN A 223 -13.64 -0.32 17.22
C GLN A 223 -14.95 0.28 16.67
N PHE A 224 -16.02 -0.09 17.36
CA PHE A 224 -17.38 0.10 16.89
C PHE A 224 -17.80 1.57 16.83
N ALA A 225 -18.57 1.89 15.80
CA ALA A 225 -19.36 3.11 15.74
C ALA A 225 -20.84 2.71 15.81
N GLY A 226 -21.65 3.50 16.50
CA GLY A 226 -23.08 3.27 16.64
C GLY A 226 -23.80 4.59 16.80
N SER A 227 -25.05 4.66 16.35
CA SER A 227 -25.90 5.84 16.50
C SER A 227 -27.20 5.45 17.21
N LYS A 228 -28.14 6.41 17.33
CA LYS A 228 -29.48 6.08 17.82
C LYS A 228 -30.25 5.19 16.83
N ASP A 229 -29.89 5.24 15.56
CA ASP A 229 -30.59 4.57 14.45
C ASP A 229 -29.86 3.33 13.94
N VAL A 230 -28.55 3.21 14.20
CA VAL A 230 -27.69 2.10 13.75
C VAL A 230 -27.07 1.41 14.97
N PRO A 231 -27.25 0.08 15.16
CA PRO A 231 -26.63 -0.64 16.25
C PRO A 231 -25.09 -0.52 16.19
N PRO A 232 -24.40 -0.53 17.34
CA PRO A 232 -22.95 -0.52 17.36
C PRO A 232 -22.38 -1.70 16.57
N THR A 233 -21.63 -1.39 15.51
CA THR A 233 -21.00 -2.39 14.65
C THR A 233 -19.52 -2.06 14.49
N PHE A 234 -18.69 -3.09 14.41
CA PHE A 234 -17.30 -2.92 14.04
C PHE A 234 -17.21 -2.31 12.65
N THR A 235 -16.21 -1.46 12.47
CA THR A 235 -15.86 -0.90 11.16
C THR A 235 -14.63 -1.62 10.62
N GLN A 236 -14.34 -1.45 9.34
CA GLN A 236 -13.28 -2.15 8.66
C GLN A 236 -12.39 -1.25 7.80
N GLY A 237 -11.14 -1.64 7.68
CA GLY A 237 -10.16 -1.08 6.75
C GLY A 237 -9.66 -2.15 5.80
N TYR A 238 -9.41 -1.78 4.56
CA TYR A 238 -9.01 -2.71 3.50
C TYR A 238 -7.66 -2.35 2.88
N GLY A 239 -6.83 -3.36 2.65
CA GLY A 239 -5.57 -3.22 1.95
C GLY A 239 -5.27 -4.43 1.07
N LEU A 240 -4.73 -4.17 -0.12
CA LEU A 240 -4.37 -5.18 -1.10
C LEU A 240 -3.04 -4.79 -1.76
N ALA A 241 -2.10 -5.72 -1.84
CA ALA A 241 -0.79 -5.50 -2.44
C ALA A 241 -0.31 -6.73 -3.22
N PHE A 242 0.53 -6.51 -4.23
CA PHE A 242 1.18 -7.60 -4.97
C PHE A 242 2.22 -8.34 -4.12
N GLY A 243 2.35 -9.64 -4.36
CA GLY A 243 3.30 -10.53 -3.70
C GLY A 243 3.07 -10.58 -2.20
N HIS A 244 4.12 -10.91 -1.46
CA HIS A 244 4.07 -11.13 0.00
C HIS A 244 4.21 -9.83 0.83
N ALA A 245 3.63 -8.72 0.36
CA ALA A 245 3.81 -7.38 0.93
C ALA A 245 2.84 -7.08 2.11
N GLU A 246 2.86 -7.90 3.16
CA GLU A 246 1.93 -7.80 4.30
C GLU A 246 1.95 -6.42 4.97
N ARG A 247 3.15 -5.89 5.23
CA ARG A 247 3.29 -4.59 5.90
C ARG A 247 2.65 -3.45 5.08
N LYS A 248 2.76 -3.48 3.76
CA LYS A 248 2.06 -2.53 2.87
C LYS A 248 0.55 -2.72 2.95
N ALA A 249 0.05 -3.95 2.84
CA ALA A 249 -1.39 -4.24 2.91
C ALA A 249 -1.99 -3.80 4.26
N MET A 250 -1.30 -4.08 5.37
CA MET A 250 -1.70 -3.63 6.71
C MET A 250 -1.71 -2.10 6.83
N ALA A 251 -0.65 -1.42 6.37
CA ALA A 251 -0.58 0.04 6.40
C ALA A 251 -1.71 0.67 5.57
N MET A 252 -2.00 0.10 4.39
CA MET A 252 -3.12 0.51 3.55
C MET A 252 -4.46 0.34 4.26
N ALA A 253 -4.72 -0.79 4.90
CA ALA A 253 -5.96 -1.04 5.64
C ALA A 253 -6.16 -0.06 6.80
N LEU A 254 -5.09 0.26 7.54
CA LEU A 254 -5.14 1.26 8.63
C LEU A 254 -5.46 2.66 8.11
N VAL A 255 -4.82 3.07 7.01
CA VAL A 255 -5.03 4.39 6.42
C VAL A 255 -6.39 4.50 5.74
N ASP A 256 -6.84 3.48 4.99
CA ASP A 256 -8.18 3.43 4.40
C ASP A 256 -9.23 3.72 5.46
N ARG A 257 -9.18 3.00 6.58
CA ARG A 257 -10.12 3.21 7.67
C ARG A 257 -10.06 4.61 8.28
N ALA A 258 -8.87 5.19 8.42
CA ALA A 258 -8.73 6.56 8.93
C ALA A 258 -9.34 7.60 7.98
N LEU A 259 -9.17 7.43 6.67
CA LEU A 259 -9.75 8.30 5.65
C LEU A 259 -11.29 8.21 5.55
N ARG A 260 -11.89 7.16 6.10
CA ARG A 260 -13.34 7.01 6.23
C ARG A 260 -13.93 7.77 7.42
N GLY A 261 -13.14 8.54 8.18
CA GLY A 261 -13.61 9.24 9.37
C GLY A 261 -14.85 10.11 9.11
N GLY A 262 -14.89 10.84 7.98
CA GLY A 262 -16.06 11.65 7.60
C GLY A 262 -17.30 10.82 7.28
N GLU A 263 -17.13 9.66 6.60
CA GLU A 263 -18.20 8.71 6.28
C GLU A 263 -18.80 8.08 7.55
N LEU A 264 -17.96 7.90 8.57
CA LEU A 264 -18.29 7.26 9.83
C LEU A 264 -18.71 8.25 10.93
N GLY A 265 -18.84 9.54 10.60
CA GLY A 265 -19.28 10.58 11.52
C GLY A 265 -18.27 10.94 12.62
N GLU A 266 -16.99 10.67 12.38
CA GLU A 266 -15.89 10.99 13.30
C GLU A 266 -15.49 12.47 13.21
N THR A 267 -15.01 13.03 14.32
CA THR A 267 -14.36 14.34 14.30
C THR A 267 -12.98 14.23 13.66
N LEU A 268 -12.79 14.89 12.52
CA LEU A 268 -11.51 14.96 11.83
C LEU A 268 -10.57 15.90 12.60
N ALA A 269 -9.52 15.35 13.19
CA ALA A 269 -8.61 16.11 14.07
C ALA A 269 -7.12 15.87 13.79
N SER A 270 -6.79 15.06 12.78
CA SER A 270 -5.44 14.59 12.52
C SER A 270 -5.14 14.56 11.03
N PRO A 271 -3.88 14.81 10.60
CA PRO A 271 -3.44 14.62 9.22
C PRO A 271 -3.72 13.21 8.68
N THR A 272 -3.75 12.19 9.55
CA THR A 272 -4.08 10.81 9.19
C THR A 272 -5.51 10.61 8.69
N GLN A 273 -6.42 11.57 8.94
CA GLN A 273 -7.80 11.57 8.46
C GLN A 273 -8.03 12.62 7.36
N ASP A 274 -7.01 13.41 7.02
CA ASP A 274 -7.08 14.45 5.99
C ASP A 274 -6.81 13.81 4.61
N ILE A 275 -7.88 13.65 3.81
CA ILE A 275 -7.81 13.02 2.49
C ILE A 275 -6.86 13.77 1.57
N GLU A 276 -6.89 15.10 1.55
CA GLU A 276 -6.05 15.89 0.64
C GLU A 276 -4.58 15.77 1.02
N PHE A 277 -4.27 15.90 2.32
CA PHE A 277 -2.91 15.69 2.82
C PHE A 277 -2.40 14.28 2.53
N MET A 278 -3.21 13.26 2.78
CA MET A 278 -2.76 11.87 2.63
C MET A 278 -2.52 11.47 1.18
N LEU A 279 -3.42 11.81 0.26
CA LEU A 279 -3.28 11.39 -1.14
C LEU A 279 -2.25 12.19 -1.93
N SER A 280 -2.04 13.48 -1.56
CA SER A 280 -1.09 14.37 -2.27
C SER A 280 0.38 14.13 -1.90
N HIS A 281 0.64 13.36 -0.83
CA HIS A 281 1.99 13.12 -0.31
C HIS A 281 2.35 11.64 -0.22
N SER A 282 1.52 10.75 -0.76
CA SER A 282 1.72 9.30 -0.69
C SER A 282 2.59 8.76 -1.83
N ASP A 283 2.48 9.24 -3.08
CA ASP A 283 3.22 8.66 -4.21
C ASP A 283 4.69 9.14 -4.21
N ASN A 284 5.62 8.25 -3.92
CA ASN A 284 7.05 8.59 -3.87
C ASN A 284 7.63 8.95 -5.24
N VAL A 285 6.98 8.60 -6.36
CA VAL A 285 7.40 9.06 -7.68
C VAL A 285 7.29 10.58 -7.77
N GLU A 286 6.17 11.14 -7.31
CA GLU A 286 5.94 12.59 -7.27
C GLU A 286 6.81 13.26 -6.21
N ALA A 287 6.77 12.73 -4.98
CA ALA A 287 7.50 13.32 -3.85
C ALA A 287 9.02 13.31 -4.07
N SER A 288 9.59 12.19 -4.54
CA SER A 288 11.02 12.08 -4.81
C SER A 288 11.44 13.02 -5.95
N GLY A 289 10.68 13.04 -7.06
CA GLY A 289 10.95 13.95 -8.17
C GLY A 289 10.96 15.41 -7.73
N PHE A 290 9.95 15.82 -6.96
CA PHE A 290 9.83 17.19 -6.46
C PHE A 290 10.84 17.53 -5.35
N VAL A 291 11.29 16.62 -4.50
CA VAL A 291 12.36 16.96 -3.56
C VAL A 291 13.70 17.07 -4.30
N GLN A 292 13.96 16.16 -5.23
CA GLN A 292 15.24 16.10 -5.94
C GLN A 292 15.41 17.20 -6.98
N HIS A 293 14.32 17.83 -7.47
CA HIS A 293 14.43 18.92 -8.43
C HIS A 293 15.26 20.09 -7.90
N LEU A 294 15.35 20.28 -6.57
CA LEU A 294 16.17 21.32 -5.93
C LEU A 294 17.67 21.25 -6.31
N LYS A 295 18.14 20.09 -6.80
CA LYS A 295 19.50 19.93 -7.36
C LYS A 295 19.68 20.66 -8.70
N LEU A 296 18.59 20.97 -9.41
CA LEU A 296 18.62 21.69 -10.67
C LEU A 296 19.02 23.16 -10.43
N PRO A 297 19.50 23.87 -11.46
CA PRO A 297 19.92 25.25 -11.30
C PRO A 297 18.75 26.20 -10.98
N HIS A 298 18.76 26.77 -9.77
CA HIS A 298 17.81 27.81 -9.30
C HIS A 298 18.46 29.19 -9.16
N TYR A 299 19.60 29.43 -9.83
CA TYR A 299 20.40 30.63 -9.61
C TYR A 299 19.69 31.93 -10.01
N VAL A 300 18.74 31.89 -10.96
CA VAL A 300 17.97 33.07 -11.38
C VAL A 300 17.02 33.52 -10.27
N ASP A 301 16.18 32.61 -9.77
CA ASP A 301 15.25 32.90 -8.68
C ASP A 301 16.01 33.31 -7.42
N PHE A 302 17.12 32.63 -7.13
CA PHE A 302 17.98 32.97 -6.01
C PHE A 302 18.62 34.36 -6.14
N GLN A 303 18.91 34.86 -7.36
CA GLN A 303 19.39 36.24 -7.53
C GLN A 303 18.33 37.26 -7.12
N SER A 304 17.06 37.02 -7.44
CA SER A 304 15.95 37.91 -7.06
C SER A 304 15.82 37.99 -5.52
N GLU A 305 15.88 36.84 -4.84
CA GLU A 305 15.89 36.79 -3.37
C GLU A 305 17.13 37.49 -2.78
N LEU A 306 18.31 37.26 -3.38
CA LEU A 306 19.55 37.89 -2.95
C LEU A 306 19.50 39.41 -3.08
N GLU A 307 18.90 39.93 -4.15
CA GLU A 307 18.70 41.36 -4.33
C GLU A 307 17.75 41.94 -3.28
N LEU A 308 16.63 41.26 -2.99
CA LEU A 308 15.68 41.65 -1.96
C LEU A 308 16.37 41.73 -0.59
N VAL A 309 17.10 40.69 -0.20
CA VAL A 309 17.85 40.66 1.07
C VAL A 309 18.88 41.78 1.12
N ARG A 310 19.62 42.04 0.04
CA ARG A 310 20.58 43.16 -0.03
C ARG A 310 19.90 44.52 0.17
N ARG A 311 18.72 44.72 -0.45
CA ARG A 311 17.92 45.94 -0.32
C ARG A 311 17.42 46.15 1.10
N LEU A 312 16.85 45.12 1.72
CA LEU A 312 16.37 45.16 3.11
C LEU A 312 17.53 45.43 4.09
N ARG A 313 18.70 44.82 3.86
CA ARG A 313 19.89 45.10 4.67
C ARG A 313 20.35 46.55 4.53
N ALA A 314 20.38 47.10 3.32
CA ALA A 314 20.74 48.49 3.10
C ALA A 314 19.80 49.46 3.83
N GLN A 315 18.48 49.23 3.74
CA GLN A 315 17.47 50.02 4.45
C GLN A 315 17.63 49.96 5.98
N HIS A 316 17.98 48.79 6.53
CA HIS A 316 18.24 48.66 7.97
C HIS A 316 19.50 49.43 8.42
N HIS A 317 20.52 49.56 7.57
CA HIS A 317 21.76 50.25 7.92
C HIS A 317 21.68 51.77 7.70
N SER A 318 20.61 52.27 7.10
CA SER A 318 20.32 53.71 6.99
C SER A 318 19.78 54.24 8.34
N PRO A 319 20.39 55.28 8.93
CA PRO A 319 19.94 55.83 10.20
C PRO A 319 18.53 56.45 10.08
N PRO A 320 17.71 56.42 11.15
CA PRO A 320 16.38 57.03 11.15
C PRO A 320 16.55 58.55 11.08
N GLY A 321 16.41 59.10 9.87
CA GLY A 321 16.50 60.55 9.66
C GLY A 321 16.76 61.03 8.23
N GLN A 322 17.02 60.16 7.26
CA GLN A 322 17.28 60.59 5.86
C GLN A 322 16.11 60.39 4.88
N ASN A 323 14.96 59.88 5.33
CA ASN A 323 13.79 59.65 4.47
C ASN A 323 12.76 60.82 4.46
N GLU A 324 12.97 61.91 5.20
CA GLU A 324 12.03 63.05 5.23
C GLU A 324 12.33 64.16 4.22
N GLU A 325 13.46 64.13 3.49
CA GLU A 325 13.84 65.23 2.58
C GLU A 325 13.57 64.99 1.08
N ALA A 326 12.86 63.92 0.73
CA ALA A 326 12.47 63.68 -0.66
C ALA A 326 10.99 63.24 -0.76
N ALA A 327 10.09 64.15 -0.41
CA ALA A 327 8.68 64.12 -0.80
C ALA A 327 8.37 65.37 -1.62
#